data_AF-A0ABD3INY3-F1
#
_entry.id   AF-A0ABD3INY3-F1
#
_cell.length_a   1.000
_cell.length_b   1.000
_cell.length_c   1.000
_cell.angle_alpha   90.00
_cell.angle_beta   90.00
_cell.angle_gamma   90.00
#
_symmetry.space_group_name_H-M   'P 1'
#
loop_
_entity.id
_entity.type
_entity.pdbx_description
1 polymer ?
#
loop_
_entity_poly.entity_id
_entity_poly.type
_entity_poly.pdbx_seq_one_letter_code
_entity_poly.pdbx_strand_id
1 'polypeptide(L)'
;MSITFPYTKTHPEFAQNHLRGVSSSKRKISNQEATHPVGKSTKEQMAAQLSTFLTSKPMKSPSFNLSSIANPSQRSPKSMSSNLGSGSTSKENVKKPSVPRMEARVQVTHSMPPEKIEIFKSMEDWAEKNVLVHLTPVENCWQPQDFLPDATSDGFEEQVRELRERARDIPDDYFVALVGSMITEEALPTYQTMLNTLDGVRDETASSLTPWAIWTRAWTAEENRHGDLLNKYLYLSGRVDMKRIEKTIQYLIGAGMDPRTENSPYLFFIYTSFQERATSISHGNTGRLAKAHGEMKLAQICGMIASDEKRHEAAYTKIMEKLFEIDPDGTVLALADMMRKRITMPAHLMYDGCDDNIFSHYSAVVQRLGVYTAKDYADVLEFLVRRWKVENLTGLSAEGRRAQDYVCGLVPKVRRLEERASERAEEALTIPFGWVSDRQVKL
;
A
#
# COMPACT_ATOMS: atom_id res chain seq x y z
N MET A 1 5.62 26.15 -55.08
CA MET A 1 6.09 25.46 -56.30
C MET A 1 5.39 24.11 -56.34
N SER A 2 4.42 24.02 -57.25
CA SER A 2 3.50 22.92 -57.45
C SER A 2 4.19 21.72 -58.09
N ILE A 3 3.70 20.50 -57.84
CA ILE A 3 3.37 19.49 -58.86
C ILE A 3 2.28 18.58 -58.28
N THR A 4 1.31 18.28 -59.12
CA THR A 4 0.00 17.68 -58.85
C THR A 4 -0.22 16.46 -59.75
N PHE A 5 -0.73 15.36 -59.16
CA PHE A 5 -1.76 14.38 -59.64
C PHE A 5 -1.50 13.50 -60.88
N PRO A 6 -2.23 12.35 -61.13
CA PRO A 6 -3.63 12.09 -60.73
C PRO A 6 -4.11 10.64 -60.37
N TYR A 7 -5.29 10.62 -59.70
CA TYR A 7 -6.49 9.73 -59.75
C TYR A 7 -6.34 8.18 -59.85
N THR A 8 -7.08 7.38 -59.07
CA THR A 8 -8.55 7.15 -59.26
C THR A 8 -9.24 6.46 -58.05
N LYS A 9 -10.53 6.77 -57.87
CA LYS A 9 -11.53 6.16 -56.97
C LYS A 9 -12.12 4.87 -57.54
N THR A 10 -12.59 3.93 -56.70
CA THR A 10 -14.00 3.44 -56.66
C THR A 10 -14.22 2.43 -55.51
N HIS A 11 -15.49 2.35 -55.07
CA HIS A 11 -16.04 1.80 -53.83
C HIS A 11 -16.64 0.36 -54.03
N PRO A 12 -17.30 -0.26 -53.03
CA PRO A 12 -17.27 -1.71 -52.74
C PRO A 12 -18.53 -2.47 -53.18
N GLU A 13 -18.48 -3.81 -53.11
CA GLU A 13 -19.55 -4.76 -52.70
C GLU A 13 -19.20 -6.17 -53.22
N PHE A 14 -19.31 -7.21 -52.37
CA PHE A 14 -20.24 -8.33 -52.55
C PHE A 14 -20.05 -9.41 -51.47
N ALA A 15 -21.18 -10.03 -51.17
CA ALA A 15 -21.49 -10.84 -50.00
C ALA A 15 -21.36 -12.36 -50.26
N GLN A 16 -21.34 -13.09 -49.14
CA GLN A 16 -22.00 -14.40 -48.89
C GLN A 16 -21.77 -15.58 -49.85
N ASN A 17 -21.16 -16.65 -49.31
CA ASN A 17 -21.80 -17.96 -48.99
C ASN A 17 -20.81 -19.12 -49.16
N HIS A 18 -20.66 -19.94 -48.12
CA HIS A 18 -20.82 -21.40 -48.27
C HIS A 18 -21.08 -22.10 -46.92
N LEU A 19 -22.21 -22.81 -46.89
CA LEU A 19 -22.67 -23.77 -45.88
C LEU A 19 -22.12 -25.18 -46.16
N ARG A 20 -22.25 -26.03 -45.12
CA ARG A 20 -22.07 -27.50 -44.99
C ARG A 20 -20.76 -27.87 -44.28
N GLY A 21 -20.70 -28.54 -43.13
CA GLY A 21 -21.67 -29.31 -42.35
C GLY A 21 -21.11 -30.71 -42.10
N VAL A 22 -20.73 -31.07 -40.86
CA VAL A 22 -20.55 -32.47 -40.41
C VAL A 22 -20.85 -32.61 -38.89
N SER A 23 -21.98 -33.27 -38.62
CA SER A 23 -22.27 -34.33 -37.63
C SER A 23 -21.49 -34.45 -36.31
N SER A 24 -22.28 -34.26 -35.23
CA SER A 24 -22.36 -34.96 -33.93
C SER A 24 -21.40 -36.11 -33.56
N SER A 25 -20.87 -36.02 -32.34
CA SER A 25 -20.69 -37.18 -31.46
C SER A 25 -20.97 -36.81 -30.00
N LYS A 26 -22.00 -37.44 -29.42
CA LYS A 26 -22.42 -37.31 -28.01
C LYS A 26 -21.54 -38.19 -27.13
N ARG A 27 -20.86 -37.61 -26.12
CA ARG A 27 -20.40 -38.36 -24.94
C ARG A 27 -21.17 -37.90 -23.71
N LYS A 28 -21.91 -38.84 -23.13
CA LYS A 28 -22.47 -38.79 -21.78
C LYS A 28 -21.34 -38.63 -20.77
N ILE A 29 -21.44 -37.64 -19.89
CA ILE A 29 -20.78 -37.66 -18.58
C ILE A 29 -21.86 -37.36 -17.54
N SER A 30 -21.89 -38.23 -16.54
CA SER A 30 -22.83 -38.31 -15.43
C SER A 30 -22.79 -37.09 -14.52
N ASN A 31 -23.99 -36.66 -14.08
CA ASN A 31 -24.19 -35.75 -12.96
C ASN A 31 -23.53 -36.30 -11.69
N GLN A 32 -22.63 -35.51 -11.10
CA GLN A 32 -22.39 -35.50 -9.67
C GLN A 32 -22.71 -34.10 -9.16
N GLU A 33 -23.73 -34.03 -8.30
CA GLU A 33 -24.08 -32.84 -7.53
C GLU A 33 -22.90 -32.47 -6.63
N ALA A 34 -22.28 -31.32 -6.89
CA ALA A 34 -21.35 -30.68 -5.97
C ALA A 34 -22.14 -29.66 -5.15
N THR A 35 -22.47 -30.02 -3.92
CA THR A 35 -22.97 -29.11 -2.89
C THR A 35 -21.92 -28.01 -2.64
N HIS A 36 -22.22 -26.79 -3.06
CA HIS A 36 -21.41 -25.60 -2.77
C HIS A 36 -21.45 -25.27 -1.26
N PRO A 37 -20.32 -24.99 -0.60
CA PRO A 37 -20.36 -24.38 0.72
C PRO A 37 -20.81 -22.93 0.55
N VAL A 38 -21.95 -22.61 1.17
CA VAL A 38 -22.50 -21.27 1.31
C VAL A 38 -21.40 -20.32 1.81
N GLY A 39 -21.09 -19.31 1.01
CA GLY A 39 -20.15 -18.25 1.39
C GLY A 39 -20.60 -17.59 2.69
N LYS A 40 -19.65 -17.43 3.62
CA LYS A 40 -19.87 -16.70 4.88
C LYS A 40 -20.53 -15.35 4.59
N SER A 41 -21.59 -15.02 5.34
CA SER A 41 -22.36 -13.80 5.11
C SER A 41 -21.48 -12.55 5.22
N THR A 42 -21.84 -11.50 4.47
CA THR A 42 -21.17 -10.20 4.40
C THR A 42 -20.88 -9.57 5.78
N LYS A 43 -21.62 -9.97 6.83
CA LYS A 43 -21.38 -9.57 8.24
C LYS A 43 -20.12 -10.19 8.86
N GLU A 44 -19.81 -11.45 8.57
CA GLU A 44 -18.64 -12.15 9.15
C GLU A 44 -17.31 -11.66 8.54
N GLN A 45 -17.35 -11.22 7.28
CA GLN A 45 -16.19 -10.61 6.63
C GLN A 45 -15.95 -9.17 7.06
N MET A 46 -17.00 -8.40 7.43
CA MET A 46 -16.85 -7.05 8.03
C MET A 46 -16.10 -7.11 9.36
N ALA A 47 -16.38 -8.15 10.15
CA ALA A 47 -15.66 -8.38 11.39
C ALA A 47 -14.18 -8.69 11.18
N ALA A 48 -13.74 -9.28 10.06
CA ALA A 48 -12.36 -9.80 9.91
C ALA A 48 -11.26 -8.73 9.67
N GLN A 49 -11.54 -7.63 8.97
CA GLN A 49 -10.55 -6.54 8.79
C GLN A 49 -10.69 -5.44 9.85
N LEU A 50 -11.92 -5.18 10.34
CA LEU A 50 -12.07 -4.48 11.61
C LEU A 50 -11.42 -5.30 12.74
N SER A 51 -11.42 -6.64 12.69
CA SER A 51 -10.67 -7.52 13.62
C SER A 51 -9.16 -7.46 13.42
N THR A 52 -8.64 -7.11 12.23
CA THR A 52 -7.21 -6.81 12.09
C THR A 52 -6.83 -5.56 12.90
N PHE A 53 -7.80 -4.67 13.13
CA PHE A 53 -7.69 -3.56 14.09
C PHE A 53 -8.19 -3.89 15.51
N LEU A 54 -9.00 -4.94 15.72
CA LEU A 54 -9.84 -5.05 16.93
C LEU A 54 -9.95 -6.43 17.61
N THR A 55 -9.39 -7.53 17.09
CA THR A 55 -9.27 -8.79 17.88
C THR A 55 -8.17 -9.72 17.33
N SER A 56 -7.19 -10.06 18.17
CA SER A 56 -6.35 -11.25 17.99
C SER A 56 -7.12 -12.49 18.44
N LYS A 57 -7.52 -13.37 17.51
CA LYS A 57 -7.93 -14.73 17.88
C LYS A 57 -6.73 -15.66 17.78
N PRO A 58 -6.39 -16.43 18.82
CA PRO A 58 -5.26 -17.34 18.79
C PRO A 58 -5.59 -18.54 17.90
N MET A 59 -4.82 -18.74 16.82
CA MET A 59 -4.69 -20.07 16.24
C MET A 59 -3.72 -20.86 17.12
N LYS A 60 -4.16 -22.06 17.56
CA LYS A 60 -3.34 -23.00 18.34
C LYS A 60 -2.05 -23.32 17.58
N SER A 61 -0.91 -23.04 18.19
CA SER A 61 0.40 -23.47 17.69
C SER A 61 0.53 -24.99 17.80
N PRO A 62 1.09 -25.68 16.78
CA PRO A 62 1.58 -27.03 16.95
C PRO A 62 2.89 -26.99 17.74
N SER A 63 2.90 -27.69 18.87
CA SER A 63 4.05 -27.92 19.73
C SER A 63 5.21 -28.57 18.94
N PHE A 64 6.32 -27.86 18.79
CA PHE A 64 7.60 -28.45 18.38
C PHE A 64 8.47 -28.69 19.60
N ASN A 65 8.73 -29.97 19.89
CA ASN A 65 9.70 -30.40 20.88
C ASN A 65 11.11 -30.05 20.41
N LEU A 66 11.80 -29.17 21.15
CA LEU A 66 13.24 -28.98 21.04
C LEU A 66 13.96 -30.06 21.84
N SER A 67 14.66 -30.96 21.15
CA SER A 67 15.64 -31.85 21.77
C SER A 67 17.01 -31.15 21.83
N SER A 68 17.50 -30.95 23.04
CA SER A 68 18.84 -30.48 23.39
C SER A 68 19.91 -31.51 23.01
N ILE A 69 20.98 -31.10 22.31
CA ILE A 69 22.27 -31.81 22.36
C ILE A 69 23.42 -30.79 22.42
N ALA A 70 24.31 -31.05 23.37
CA ALA A 70 25.46 -30.25 23.77
C ALA A 70 26.68 -30.42 22.83
N ASN A 71 27.57 -29.43 22.87
CA ASN A 71 28.95 -29.48 22.35
C ASN A 71 29.78 -30.58 23.02
N PRO A 72 30.81 -31.10 22.32
CA PRO A 72 32.16 -30.68 22.71
C PRO A 72 33.14 -30.47 21.54
N SER A 73 34.21 -29.75 21.90
CA SER A 73 35.28 -29.20 21.09
C SER A 73 36.43 -30.17 20.73
N GLN A 74 37.16 -29.79 19.68
CA GLN A 74 38.63 -29.90 19.44
C GLN A 74 39.25 -31.06 18.61
N ARG A 75 40.08 -30.59 17.65
CA ARG A 75 41.35 -31.11 17.07
C ARG A 75 41.33 -32.01 15.81
N SER A 76 41.87 -31.42 14.73
CA SER A 76 42.59 -32.04 13.59
C SER A 76 44.07 -32.35 14.01
N PRO A 77 44.96 -33.05 13.23
CA PRO A 77 45.06 -33.03 11.76
C PRO A 77 45.63 -34.28 10.99
N LYS A 78 45.64 -34.16 9.65
CA LYS A 78 46.46 -34.81 8.57
C LYS A 78 46.06 -36.19 8.01
N SER A 79 45.78 -36.23 6.69
CA SER A 79 46.63 -36.84 5.64
C SER A 79 45.82 -37.18 4.37
N MET A 80 46.42 -36.94 3.20
CA MET A 80 45.89 -37.26 1.86
C MET A 80 45.72 -38.77 1.63
N SER A 81 44.70 -39.17 0.86
CA SER A 81 44.90 -40.00 -0.34
C SER A 81 43.66 -40.00 -1.24
N SER A 82 43.91 -40.03 -2.53
CA SER A 82 42.97 -40.08 -3.66
C SER A 82 42.14 -41.36 -3.71
N ASN A 83 40.88 -41.25 -4.12
CA ASN A 83 40.22 -42.28 -4.94
C ASN A 83 39.03 -41.70 -5.72
N LEU A 84 39.03 -41.95 -7.03
CA LEU A 84 37.90 -41.75 -7.92
C LEU A 84 36.76 -42.71 -7.52
N GLY A 85 35.54 -42.19 -7.47
CA GLY A 85 34.33 -42.99 -7.29
C GLY A 85 33.12 -42.21 -7.78
N SER A 86 32.53 -42.70 -8.87
CA SER A 86 31.33 -42.16 -9.52
C SER A 86 30.08 -42.27 -8.66
N GLY A 87 29.19 -41.29 -8.77
CA GLY A 87 27.75 -41.51 -8.63
C GLY A 87 27.11 -41.03 -7.32
N SER A 88 26.60 -39.79 -7.33
CA SER A 88 25.17 -39.48 -7.18
C SER A 88 25.05 -37.98 -6.94
N THR A 89 24.41 -37.29 -7.88
CA THR A 89 24.08 -35.88 -7.74
C THR A 89 23.03 -35.74 -6.64
N SER A 90 23.48 -35.41 -5.43
CA SER A 90 22.60 -34.86 -4.40
C SER A 90 22.02 -33.56 -4.96
N LYS A 91 20.74 -33.60 -5.34
CA LYS A 91 19.95 -32.40 -5.62
C LYS A 91 19.96 -31.58 -4.34
N GLU A 92 20.83 -30.57 -4.28
CA GLU A 92 20.68 -29.48 -3.33
C GLU A 92 19.26 -28.96 -3.48
N ASN A 93 18.49 -29.11 -2.41
CA ASN A 93 17.15 -28.60 -2.31
C ASN A 93 17.28 -27.09 -2.17
N VAL A 94 17.46 -26.39 -3.30
CA VAL A 94 17.39 -24.93 -3.37
C VAL A 94 16.03 -24.56 -2.81
N LYS A 95 16.01 -24.10 -1.55
CA LYS A 95 14.81 -23.53 -0.92
C LYS A 95 14.34 -22.44 -1.87
N LYS A 96 13.19 -22.67 -2.54
CA LYS A 96 12.54 -21.62 -3.33
C LYS A 96 12.46 -20.37 -2.46
N PRO A 97 12.79 -19.18 -2.98
CA PRO A 97 12.61 -17.95 -2.22
C PRO A 97 11.19 -17.94 -1.70
N SER A 98 11.05 -17.87 -0.37
CA SER A 98 9.76 -17.86 0.32
C SER A 98 9.12 -16.50 0.07
N VAL A 99 8.57 -16.31 -1.13
CA VAL A 99 7.66 -15.21 -1.39
C VAL A 99 6.43 -15.46 -0.51
N PRO A 100 5.98 -14.47 0.28
CA PRO A 100 4.75 -14.58 1.05
C PRO A 100 3.63 -15.11 0.16
N ARG A 101 2.85 -16.07 0.65
CA ARG A 101 1.75 -16.66 -0.12
C ARG A 101 0.71 -15.57 -0.43
N MET A 102 0.77 -15.00 -1.63
CA MET A 102 -0.34 -14.24 -2.19
C MET A 102 -1.56 -15.15 -2.18
N GLU A 103 -2.65 -14.75 -1.54
CA GLU A 103 -3.92 -15.45 -1.70
C GLU A 103 -4.27 -15.46 -3.19
N ALA A 104 -4.53 -16.65 -3.75
CA ALA A 104 -4.96 -16.81 -5.13
C ALA A 104 -6.35 -16.19 -5.32
N ARG A 105 -6.39 -14.87 -5.51
CA ARG A 105 -7.59 -14.12 -5.86
C ARG A 105 -7.54 -13.86 -7.37
N VAL A 106 -8.72 -13.84 -7.99
CA VAL A 106 -8.85 -13.52 -9.41
C VAL A 106 -8.45 -12.06 -9.59
N GLN A 107 -7.35 -11.83 -10.32
CA GLN A 107 -6.92 -10.48 -10.69
C GLN A 107 -7.85 -9.95 -11.78
N VAL A 108 -8.41 -8.77 -11.54
CA VAL A 108 -9.17 -7.99 -12.52
C VAL A 108 -8.28 -6.84 -12.97
N THR A 109 -8.13 -6.68 -14.28
CA THR A 109 -7.34 -5.61 -14.90
C THR A 109 -8.20 -4.89 -15.94
N HIS A 110 -7.89 -3.61 -16.15
CA HIS A 110 -8.53 -2.75 -17.15
C HIS A 110 -10.07 -2.75 -17.04
N SER A 111 -10.60 -2.51 -15.83
CA SER A 111 -12.06 -2.47 -15.62
C SER A 111 -12.72 -1.17 -16.09
N MET A 112 -11.93 -0.13 -16.33
CA MET A 112 -12.42 1.12 -16.90
C MET A 112 -12.70 0.94 -18.41
N PRO A 113 -13.87 1.36 -18.93
CA PRO A 113 -14.13 1.34 -20.37
C PRO A 113 -13.08 2.13 -21.16
N PRO A 114 -12.52 1.59 -22.26
CA PRO A 114 -11.43 2.24 -23.01
C PRO A 114 -11.75 3.66 -23.48
N GLU A 115 -13.00 3.96 -23.82
CA GLU A 115 -13.44 5.29 -24.23
C GLU A 115 -13.23 6.36 -23.13
N LYS A 116 -13.17 5.97 -21.85
CA LYS A 116 -12.92 6.89 -20.74
C LYS A 116 -11.46 7.33 -20.64
N ILE A 117 -10.55 6.73 -21.38
CA ILE A 117 -9.16 7.22 -21.52
C ILE A 117 -9.17 8.66 -22.07
N GLU A 118 -10.10 8.98 -22.98
CA GLU A 118 -10.21 10.32 -23.56
C GLU A 118 -10.57 11.41 -22.53
N ILE A 119 -11.20 11.04 -21.40
CA ILE A 119 -11.46 11.97 -20.30
C ILE A 119 -10.13 12.49 -19.75
N PHE A 120 -9.19 11.60 -19.43
CA PHE A 120 -7.89 11.97 -18.86
C PHE A 120 -7.01 12.73 -19.85
N LYS A 121 -7.06 12.37 -21.14
CA LYS A 121 -6.39 13.15 -22.20
C LYS A 121 -6.96 14.57 -22.30
N SER A 122 -8.28 14.72 -22.28
CA SER A 122 -8.94 16.04 -22.34
C SER A 122 -8.68 16.91 -21.09
N MET A 123 -8.27 16.28 -19.98
CA MET A 123 -7.97 16.93 -18.71
C MET A 123 -6.51 17.36 -18.57
N GLU A 124 -5.64 17.15 -19.56
CA GLU A 124 -4.20 17.46 -19.41
C GLU A 124 -3.95 18.95 -19.08
N ASP A 125 -4.48 19.90 -19.86
CA ASP A 125 -4.39 21.33 -19.56
C ASP A 125 -4.93 21.70 -18.16
N TRP A 126 -5.98 20.99 -17.73
CA TRP A 126 -6.56 21.18 -16.41
C TRP A 126 -5.63 20.66 -15.32
N ALA A 127 -5.03 19.47 -15.51
CA ALA A 127 -4.11 18.86 -14.57
C ALA A 127 -2.84 19.70 -14.41
N GLU A 128 -2.31 20.25 -15.50
CA GLU A 128 -1.18 21.18 -15.44
C GLU A 128 -1.47 22.38 -14.53
N LYS A 129 -2.66 22.97 -14.65
CA LYS A 129 -3.03 24.20 -13.93
C LYS A 129 -3.58 23.97 -12.52
N ASN A 130 -4.06 22.77 -12.21
CA ASN A 130 -4.81 22.49 -10.98
C ASN A 130 -4.23 21.35 -10.14
N VAL A 131 -3.39 20.48 -10.72
CA VAL A 131 -2.77 19.35 -10.02
C VAL A 131 -1.28 19.63 -9.80
N LEU A 132 -0.53 19.99 -10.86
CA LEU A 132 0.92 20.22 -10.75
C LEU A 132 1.29 21.37 -9.82
N VAL A 133 0.38 22.33 -9.61
CA VAL A 133 0.56 23.44 -8.66
C VAL A 133 0.68 23.01 -7.21
N HIS A 134 0.33 21.76 -6.88
CA HIS A 134 0.49 21.19 -5.54
C HIS A 134 1.90 20.62 -5.29
N LEU A 135 2.70 20.47 -6.35
CA LEU A 135 4.10 20.08 -6.23
C LEU A 135 4.94 21.27 -5.77
N THR A 136 5.91 21.00 -4.91
CA THR A 136 6.87 22.01 -4.48
C THR A 136 8.06 21.98 -5.44
N PRO A 137 8.49 23.14 -5.99
CA PRO A 137 9.73 23.19 -6.77
C PRO A 137 10.91 22.67 -5.94
N VAL A 138 11.79 21.86 -6.55
CA VAL A 138 12.90 21.18 -5.85
C VAL A 138 13.75 22.13 -5.01
N GLU A 139 14.04 23.33 -5.53
CA GLU A 139 14.82 24.37 -4.83
C GLU A 139 14.16 24.90 -3.55
N ASN A 140 12.85 24.68 -3.39
CA ASN A 140 12.08 25.06 -2.21
C ASN A 140 11.68 23.83 -1.36
N CYS A 141 12.03 22.62 -1.79
CA CYS A 141 11.77 21.41 -1.02
C CYS A 141 12.75 21.31 0.13
N TRP A 142 12.25 20.88 1.28
CA TRP A 142 13.11 20.36 2.35
C TRP A 142 13.86 19.12 1.85
N GLN A 143 15.06 18.88 2.37
CA GLN A 143 15.85 17.69 2.09
C GLN A 143 16.10 16.91 3.39
N PRO A 144 16.29 15.58 3.33
CA PRO A 144 16.56 14.78 4.53
C PRO A 144 17.72 15.33 5.39
N GLN A 145 18.74 15.91 4.74
CA GLN A 145 19.90 16.47 5.43
C GLN A 145 19.56 17.67 6.34
N ASP A 146 18.45 18.38 6.09
CA ASP A 146 18.00 19.52 6.91
C ASP A 146 17.65 19.08 8.35
N PHE A 147 17.37 17.80 8.56
CA PHE A 147 16.91 17.25 9.84
C PHE A 147 17.88 16.23 10.46
N LEU A 148 18.97 15.90 9.77
CA LEU A 148 19.94 14.90 10.19
C LEU A 148 21.25 15.56 10.64
N PRO A 149 22.06 14.88 11.47
CA PRO A 149 23.42 15.32 11.75
C PRO A 149 24.21 15.59 10.45
N ASP A 150 24.94 16.71 10.41
CA ASP A 150 25.75 17.10 9.25
C ASP A 150 27.08 16.35 9.25
N ALA A 151 27.23 15.39 8.32
CA ALA A 151 28.42 14.54 8.19
C ALA A 151 29.69 15.30 7.79
N THR A 152 29.57 16.57 7.35
CA THR A 152 30.70 17.44 6.99
C THR A 152 31.10 18.41 8.10
N SER A 153 30.31 18.48 9.18
CA SER A 153 30.57 19.34 10.32
C SER A 153 31.57 18.70 11.30
N ASP A 154 32.47 19.50 11.86
CA ASP A 154 33.32 19.09 13.00
C ASP A 154 32.49 18.60 14.21
N GLY A 155 31.23 19.01 14.30
CA GLY A 155 30.28 18.61 15.35
C GLY A 155 29.48 17.34 15.04
N PHE A 156 29.76 16.62 13.94
CA PHE A 156 28.97 15.46 13.51
C PHE A 156 28.80 14.40 14.62
N GLU A 157 29.90 13.97 15.24
CA GLU A 157 29.88 12.92 16.26
C GLU A 157 29.03 13.32 17.48
N GLU A 158 29.11 14.59 17.88
CA GLU A 158 28.32 15.14 18.97
C GLU A 158 26.83 15.19 18.61
N GLN A 159 26.48 15.67 17.41
CA GLN A 159 25.09 15.69 16.93
C GLN A 159 24.47 14.29 16.87
N VAL A 160 25.25 13.28 16.47
CA VAL A 160 24.84 11.87 16.50
C VAL A 160 24.65 11.38 17.94
N ARG A 161 25.57 11.70 18.86
CA ARG A 161 25.45 11.35 20.28
C ARG A 161 24.17 11.93 20.88
N GLU A 162 23.90 13.20 20.64
CA GLU A 162 22.68 13.85 21.14
C GLU A 162 21.41 13.22 20.57
N LEU A 163 21.39 12.83 19.28
CA LEU A 163 20.26 12.12 18.67
C LEU A 163 19.99 10.80 19.40
N ARG A 164 21.05 10.02 19.67
CA ARG A 164 20.94 8.74 20.39
C ARG A 164 20.51 8.91 21.83
N GLU A 165 20.92 9.99 22.48
CA GLU A 165 20.48 10.33 23.84
C GLU A 165 18.99 10.65 23.86
N ARG A 166 18.50 11.50 22.95
CA ARG A 166 17.06 11.80 22.84
C ARG A 166 16.22 10.56 22.47
N ALA A 167 16.75 9.69 21.62
CA ALA A 167 16.07 8.46 21.20
C ALA A 167 16.03 7.36 22.28
N ARG A 168 16.86 7.46 23.33
CA ARG A 168 17.01 6.41 24.36
C ARG A 168 15.71 6.18 25.14
N ASP A 169 15.04 7.28 25.49
CA ASP A 169 13.88 7.26 26.39
C ASP A 169 12.53 7.13 25.64
N ILE A 170 12.59 7.04 24.31
CA ILE A 170 11.42 6.75 23.48
C ILE A 170 11.12 5.24 23.57
N PRO A 171 9.87 4.84 23.88
CA PRO A 171 9.52 3.44 24.10
C PRO A 171 9.60 2.60 22.82
N ASP A 172 9.86 1.29 22.97
CA ASP A 172 9.95 0.36 21.83
C ASP A 172 8.64 0.30 21.03
N ASP A 173 7.48 0.44 21.70
CA ASP A 173 6.16 0.53 21.05
C ASP A 173 6.13 1.62 19.97
N TYR A 174 6.70 2.79 20.27
CA TYR A 174 6.77 3.91 19.34
C TYR A 174 7.70 3.58 18.16
N PHE A 175 8.84 2.93 18.42
CA PHE A 175 9.74 2.51 17.35
C PHE A 175 9.11 1.45 16.44
N VAL A 176 8.29 0.53 16.96
CA VAL A 176 7.54 -0.40 16.11
C VAL A 176 6.59 0.35 15.17
N ALA A 177 5.88 1.37 15.66
CA ALA A 177 5.02 2.22 14.82
C ALA A 177 5.83 2.99 13.76
N LEU A 178 6.93 3.65 14.17
CA LEU A 178 7.77 4.43 13.26
C LEU A 178 8.46 3.55 12.19
N VAL A 179 8.92 2.35 12.57
CA VAL A 179 9.53 1.39 11.66
C VAL A 179 8.54 0.91 10.61
N GLY A 180 7.31 0.52 10.99
CA GLY A 180 6.33 0.09 10.00
C GLY A 180 5.93 1.21 9.04
N SER A 181 5.90 2.46 9.51
CA SER A 181 5.74 3.63 8.64
C SER A 181 6.90 3.75 7.65
N MET A 182 8.15 3.71 8.13
CA MET A 182 9.35 3.78 7.27
C MET A 182 9.41 2.64 6.24
N ILE A 183 9.09 1.40 6.64
CA ILE A 183 9.04 0.25 5.72
C ILE A 183 8.00 0.49 4.62
N THR A 184 6.89 1.13 4.96
CA THR A 184 5.86 1.50 3.99
C THR A 184 6.41 2.55 3.02
N GLU A 185 7.11 3.58 3.47
CA GLU A 185 7.75 4.57 2.58
C GLU A 185 8.79 3.95 1.63
N GLU A 186 9.63 3.05 2.15
CA GLU A 186 10.71 2.42 1.38
C GLU A 186 10.19 1.49 0.26
N ALA A 187 8.92 1.09 0.29
CA ALA A 187 8.29 0.32 -0.77
C ALA A 187 7.82 1.17 -1.97
N LEU A 188 8.24 2.44 -2.04
CA LEU A 188 7.97 3.42 -3.10
C LEU A 188 8.04 2.90 -4.55
N PRO A 189 8.98 2.01 -4.95
CA PRO A 189 8.98 1.45 -6.32
C PRO A 189 7.66 0.77 -6.68
N THR A 190 6.98 0.15 -5.70
CA THR A 190 5.67 -0.47 -5.88
C THR A 190 4.61 0.58 -6.19
N TYR A 191 4.63 1.71 -5.50
CA TYR A 191 3.60 2.76 -5.62
C TYR A 191 3.72 3.53 -6.93
N GLN A 192 4.95 3.87 -7.35
CA GLN A 192 5.20 4.43 -8.67
C GLN A 192 4.77 3.44 -9.77
N THR A 193 5.06 2.14 -9.60
CA THR A 193 4.60 1.11 -10.54
C THR A 193 3.09 1.08 -10.63
N MET A 194 2.38 1.16 -9.49
CA MET A 194 0.92 1.21 -9.45
C MET A 194 0.35 2.41 -10.25
N LEU A 195 0.90 3.61 -10.06
CA LEU A 195 0.54 4.80 -10.87
C LEU A 195 0.76 4.55 -12.37
N ASN A 196 1.87 3.90 -12.73
CA ASN A 196 2.20 3.56 -14.10
C ASN A 196 1.45 2.34 -14.67
N THR A 197 0.58 1.69 -13.88
CA THR A 197 -0.37 0.69 -14.41
C THR A 197 -1.68 1.31 -14.89
N LEU A 198 -1.93 2.59 -14.61
CA LEU A 198 -3.23 3.21 -14.79
C LEU A 198 -3.50 3.62 -16.25
N ASP A 199 -4.68 3.26 -16.72
CA ASP A 199 -5.13 3.57 -18.07
C ASP A 199 -5.34 5.09 -18.24
N GLY A 200 -4.70 5.67 -19.26
CA GLY A 200 -4.86 7.08 -19.61
C GLY A 200 -4.00 8.08 -18.82
N VAL A 201 -3.30 7.65 -17.76
CA VAL A 201 -2.43 8.54 -16.95
C VAL A 201 -1.00 8.02 -16.74
N ARG A 202 -0.71 6.76 -17.08
CA ARG A 202 0.63 6.18 -16.96
C ARG A 202 1.69 6.90 -17.82
N ASP A 203 2.94 6.83 -17.37
CA ASP A 203 4.09 7.28 -18.15
C ASP A 203 4.52 6.24 -19.19
N GLU A 204 4.27 6.53 -20.47
CA GLU A 204 4.58 5.61 -21.58
C GLU A 204 6.09 5.50 -21.90
N THR A 205 6.91 6.47 -21.48
CA THR A 205 8.32 6.56 -21.90
C THR A 205 9.30 6.75 -20.73
N ALA A 206 8.82 6.67 -19.49
CA ALA A 206 9.53 7.09 -18.28
C ALA A 206 10.02 8.56 -18.30
N SER A 207 9.53 9.34 -19.27
CA SER A 207 9.92 10.73 -19.53
C SER A 207 8.83 11.48 -20.30
N SER A 208 7.60 10.95 -20.33
CA SER A 208 6.48 11.58 -21.02
C SER A 208 6.24 12.98 -20.47
N LEU A 209 5.91 13.91 -21.37
CA LEU A 209 5.63 15.30 -21.02
C LEU A 209 4.17 15.54 -20.65
N THR A 210 3.33 14.49 -20.61
CA THR A 210 1.97 14.64 -20.12
C THR A 210 2.00 15.08 -18.64
N PRO A 211 1.09 15.96 -18.21
CA PRO A 211 1.04 16.42 -16.83
C PRO A 211 0.83 15.27 -15.85
N TRP A 212 0.14 14.20 -16.26
CA TRP A 212 -0.01 12.97 -15.46
C TRP A 212 1.30 12.24 -15.18
N ALA A 213 2.17 12.13 -16.21
CA ALA A 213 3.48 11.53 -16.07
C ALA A 213 4.43 12.42 -15.27
N ILE A 214 4.38 13.75 -15.49
CA ILE A 214 5.12 14.73 -14.70
C ILE A 214 4.73 14.64 -13.22
N TRP A 215 3.42 14.59 -12.90
CA TRP A 215 2.93 14.38 -11.54
C TRP A 215 3.51 13.10 -10.95
N THR A 216 3.37 11.97 -11.64
CA THR A 216 3.84 10.67 -11.15
C THR A 216 5.33 10.70 -10.78
N ARG A 217 6.17 11.26 -11.66
CA ARG A 217 7.62 11.35 -11.40
C ARG A 217 7.94 12.33 -10.26
N ALA A 218 7.30 13.49 -10.23
CA ALA A 218 7.57 14.52 -9.22
C ALA A 218 7.04 14.13 -7.83
N TRP A 219 5.84 13.55 -7.75
CA TRP A 219 5.30 12.94 -6.53
C TRP A 219 6.27 11.87 -6.02
N THR A 220 6.71 10.94 -6.88
CA THR A 220 7.70 9.92 -6.49
C THR A 220 9.00 10.54 -5.96
N ALA A 221 9.47 11.64 -6.56
CA ALA A 221 10.66 12.33 -6.08
C ALA A 221 10.45 13.02 -4.72
N GLU A 222 9.25 13.55 -4.46
CA GLU A 222 8.89 14.08 -3.15
C GLU A 222 8.84 12.97 -2.09
N GLU A 223 8.18 11.84 -2.39
CA GLU A 223 8.02 10.66 -1.54
C GLU A 223 9.35 9.99 -1.16
N ASN A 224 10.30 9.92 -2.10
CA ASN A 224 11.60 9.29 -1.84
C ASN A 224 12.29 9.87 -0.61
N ARG A 225 12.12 11.17 -0.36
CA ARG A 225 12.73 11.85 0.80
C ARG A 225 12.18 11.35 2.14
N HIS A 226 10.96 10.84 2.17
CA HIS A 226 10.31 10.36 3.40
C HIS A 226 11.00 9.10 3.91
N GLY A 227 11.13 8.08 3.05
CA GLY A 227 11.89 6.86 3.34
C GLY A 227 13.34 7.18 3.68
N ASP A 228 14.01 8.01 2.88
CA ASP A 228 15.40 8.41 3.07
C ASP A 228 15.67 9.04 4.45
N LEU A 229 14.77 9.91 4.92
CA LEU A 229 14.89 10.60 6.20
C LEU A 229 14.62 9.65 7.37
N LEU A 230 13.53 8.89 7.30
CA LEU A 230 13.16 7.94 8.36
C LEU A 230 14.20 6.82 8.50
N ASN A 231 14.72 6.31 7.39
CA ASN A 231 15.77 5.29 7.38
C ASN A 231 17.01 5.76 8.13
N LYS A 232 17.56 6.92 7.74
CA LYS A 232 18.76 7.48 8.36
C LYS A 232 18.52 7.83 9.84
N TYR A 233 17.35 8.35 10.19
CA TYR A 233 16.99 8.58 11.59
C TYR A 233 17.01 7.28 12.40
N LEU A 234 16.32 6.23 11.92
CA LEU A 234 16.25 4.93 12.58
C LEU A 234 17.63 4.27 12.70
N TYR A 235 18.42 4.32 11.63
CA TYR A 235 19.81 3.85 11.61
C TYR A 235 20.66 4.54 12.69
N LEU A 236 20.63 5.88 12.74
CA LEU A 236 21.42 6.67 13.70
C LEU A 236 20.92 6.51 15.14
N SER A 237 19.63 6.25 15.35
CA SER A 237 19.04 6.10 16.69
C SER A 237 19.68 4.97 17.50
N GLY A 238 20.08 3.89 16.83
CA GLY A 238 20.55 2.65 17.48
C GLY A 238 19.48 1.94 18.33
N ARG A 239 18.20 2.26 18.12
CA ARG A 239 17.08 1.66 18.88
C ARG A 239 16.46 0.45 18.18
N VAL A 240 16.78 0.20 16.91
CA VAL A 240 16.16 -0.82 16.07
C VAL A 240 17.19 -1.73 15.41
N ASP A 241 16.73 -2.90 14.94
CA ASP A 241 17.54 -3.84 14.16
C ASP A 241 17.36 -3.56 12.65
N MET A 242 18.27 -2.77 12.09
CA MET A 242 18.22 -2.38 10.68
C MET A 242 18.28 -3.59 9.73
N LYS A 243 19.00 -4.66 10.08
CA LYS A 243 19.08 -5.86 9.22
C LYS A 243 17.72 -6.55 9.11
N ARG A 244 16.94 -6.60 10.20
CA ARG A 244 15.58 -7.14 10.19
C ARG A 244 14.64 -6.26 9.36
N ILE A 245 14.79 -4.93 9.48
CA ILE A 245 14.01 -3.95 8.73
C ILE A 245 14.30 -4.05 7.23
N GLU A 246 15.56 -4.03 6.82
CA GLU A 246 16.00 -4.15 5.42
C GLU A 246 15.49 -5.44 4.76
N LYS A 247 15.53 -6.57 5.47
CA LYS A 247 14.91 -7.82 5.00
C LYS A 247 13.40 -7.69 4.81
N THR A 248 12.73 -6.98 5.71
CA THR A 248 11.28 -6.76 5.64
C THR A 248 10.92 -5.90 4.42
N ILE A 249 11.68 -4.84 4.16
CA ILE A 249 11.56 -4.00 2.96
C ILE A 249 11.77 -4.85 1.71
N GLN A 250 12.82 -5.68 1.68
CA GLN A 250 13.11 -6.56 0.55
C GLN A 250 11.96 -7.56 0.27
N TYR A 251 11.37 -8.14 1.32
CA TYR A 251 10.19 -8.99 1.16
C TYR A 251 8.98 -8.21 0.66
N LEU A 252 8.73 -7.02 1.20
CA LEU A 252 7.57 -6.20 0.83
C LEU A 252 7.64 -5.76 -0.64
N ILE A 253 8.79 -5.23 -1.09
CA ILE A 253 8.99 -4.87 -2.50
C ILE A 253 8.88 -6.10 -3.40
N GLY A 254 9.46 -7.24 -2.99
CA GLY A 254 9.36 -8.49 -3.74
C GLY A 254 7.94 -9.08 -3.80
N ALA A 255 7.10 -8.80 -2.80
CA ALA A 255 5.70 -9.18 -2.77
C ALA A 255 4.80 -8.23 -3.58
N GLY A 256 5.18 -6.95 -3.66
CA GLY A 256 4.37 -5.89 -4.24
C GLY A 256 3.06 -5.67 -3.46
N MET A 257 2.04 -5.18 -4.15
CA MET A 257 0.72 -4.94 -3.58
C MET A 257 -0.36 -5.06 -4.66
N ASP A 258 -1.54 -5.57 -4.28
CA ASP A 258 -2.76 -5.45 -5.08
C ASP A 258 -3.76 -4.49 -4.40
N PRO A 259 -3.85 -3.22 -4.85
CA PRO A 259 -4.81 -2.24 -4.32
C PRO A 259 -6.25 -2.47 -4.82
N ARG A 260 -6.45 -3.43 -5.75
CA ARG A 260 -7.74 -3.74 -6.39
C ARG A 260 -8.35 -2.56 -7.15
N THR A 261 -7.47 -1.75 -7.74
CA THR A 261 -7.82 -0.57 -8.55
C THR A 261 -7.90 -0.88 -10.04
N GLU A 262 -7.53 -2.09 -10.46
CA GLU A 262 -7.89 -2.66 -11.77
C GLU A 262 -7.49 -1.78 -12.97
N ASN A 263 -6.32 -1.13 -12.86
CA ASN A 263 -5.80 -0.16 -13.85
C ASN A 263 -6.68 1.10 -14.04
N SER A 264 -7.75 1.26 -13.26
CA SER A 264 -8.70 2.38 -13.39
C SER A 264 -8.22 3.59 -12.59
N PRO A 265 -7.98 4.75 -13.22
CA PRO A 265 -7.66 5.97 -12.48
C PRO A 265 -8.79 6.42 -11.56
N TYR A 266 -10.06 6.12 -11.86
CA TYR A 266 -11.18 6.40 -10.96
C TYR A 266 -10.98 5.69 -9.62
N LEU A 267 -10.76 4.37 -9.66
CA LEU A 267 -10.56 3.56 -8.45
C LEU A 267 -9.27 3.98 -7.74
N PHE A 268 -8.21 4.23 -8.49
CA PHE A 268 -6.90 4.56 -7.94
C PHE A 268 -6.86 5.93 -7.28
N PHE A 269 -7.45 6.98 -7.87
CA PHE A 269 -7.44 8.30 -7.25
C PHE A 269 -8.35 8.41 -6.03
N ILE A 270 -9.38 7.55 -5.92
CA ILE A 270 -10.10 7.34 -4.65
C ILE A 270 -9.19 6.69 -3.61
N TYR A 271 -8.45 5.64 -4.02
CA TYR A 271 -7.50 4.94 -3.17
C TYR A 271 -6.43 5.89 -2.64
N THR A 272 -5.75 6.66 -3.50
CA THR A 272 -4.69 7.59 -3.07
C THR A 272 -5.24 8.73 -2.23
N SER A 273 -6.39 9.34 -2.59
CA SER A 273 -7.02 10.36 -1.74
C SER A 273 -7.27 9.88 -0.32
N PHE A 274 -7.57 8.58 -0.15
CA PHE A 274 -7.74 7.97 1.16
C PHE A 274 -6.40 7.73 1.86
N GLN A 275 -5.43 7.15 1.15
CA GLN A 275 -4.12 6.78 1.73
C GLN A 275 -3.32 8.00 2.16
N GLU A 276 -3.23 9.02 1.31
CA GLU A 276 -2.50 10.29 1.58
C GLU A 276 -3.04 11.01 2.83
N ARG A 277 -4.37 10.93 3.03
CA ARG A 277 -4.96 11.44 4.26
C ARG A 277 -4.61 10.56 5.47
N ALA A 278 -4.61 9.24 5.31
CA ALA A 278 -4.28 8.29 6.37
C ALA A 278 -2.81 8.44 6.81
N THR A 279 -1.87 8.56 5.87
CA THR A 279 -0.45 8.81 6.13
C THR A 279 -0.22 10.18 6.77
N SER A 280 -0.90 11.24 6.30
CA SER A 280 -0.85 12.56 6.96
C SER A 280 -1.29 12.49 8.44
N ILE A 281 -2.37 11.76 8.74
CA ILE A 281 -2.84 11.54 10.12
C ILE A 281 -1.80 10.74 10.90
N SER A 282 -1.32 9.63 10.35
CA SER A 282 -0.34 8.74 10.98
C SER A 282 0.96 9.46 11.33
N HIS A 283 1.57 10.15 10.38
CA HIS A 283 2.77 10.95 10.58
C HIS A 283 2.52 12.11 11.56
N GLY A 284 1.38 12.79 11.45
CA GLY A 284 1.00 13.85 12.39
C GLY A 284 0.83 13.36 13.83
N ASN A 285 0.23 12.19 14.05
CA ASN A 285 0.11 11.55 15.36
C ASN A 285 1.46 11.10 15.89
N THR A 286 2.27 10.46 15.05
CA THR A 286 3.63 10.02 15.39
C THR A 286 4.49 11.22 15.81
N GLY A 287 4.42 12.35 15.11
CA GLY A 287 5.10 13.58 15.50
C GLY A 287 4.61 14.15 16.83
N ARG A 288 3.29 14.08 17.13
CA ARG A 288 2.74 14.45 18.44
C ARG A 288 3.28 13.58 19.57
N LEU A 289 3.39 12.26 19.34
CA LEU A 289 3.97 11.32 20.30
C LEU A 289 5.46 11.57 20.51
N ALA A 290 6.23 11.81 19.44
CA ALA A 290 7.64 12.19 19.55
C ALA A 290 7.83 13.43 20.45
N LYS A 291 7.01 14.45 20.23
CA LYS A 291 7.00 15.67 21.06
C LYS A 291 6.62 15.38 22.52
N ALA A 292 5.65 14.50 22.76
CA ALA A 292 5.27 14.09 24.12
C ALA A 292 6.41 13.35 24.85
N HIS A 293 7.27 12.65 24.11
CA HIS A 293 8.51 12.05 24.62
C HIS A 293 9.71 13.01 24.66
N GLY A 294 9.53 14.29 24.34
CA GLY A 294 10.60 15.30 24.37
C GLY A 294 11.52 15.31 23.15
N GLU A 295 11.25 14.50 22.11
CA GLU A 295 12.01 14.51 20.85
C GLU A 295 11.37 15.51 19.86
N MET A 296 11.77 16.77 19.97
CA MET A 296 11.29 17.85 19.10
C MET A 296 11.78 17.76 17.64
N LYS A 297 13.00 17.26 17.39
CA LYS A 297 13.53 17.08 16.03
C LYS A 297 12.79 15.96 15.30
N LEU A 298 12.50 14.85 15.97
CA LEU A 298 11.69 13.78 15.41
C LEU A 298 10.24 14.25 15.17
N ALA A 299 9.69 15.07 16.07
CA ALA A 299 8.40 15.70 15.84
C ALA A 299 8.38 16.59 14.58
N GLN A 300 9.47 17.31 14.31
CA GLN A 300 9.64 18.10 13.08
C GLN A 300 9.74 17.19 11.85
N ILE A 301 10.54 16.12 11.90
CA ILE A 301 10.65 15.12 10.82
C ILE A 301 9.26 14.60 10.42
N CYS A 302 8.50 14.06 11.37
CA CYS A 302 7.17 13.53 11.09
C CYS A 302 6.19 14.62 10.63
N GLY A 303 6.31 15.84 11.18
CA GLY A 303 5.47 16.98 10.78
C GLY A 303 5.72 17.46 9.34
N MET A 304 6.97 17.40 8.87
CA MET A 304 7.34 17.77 7.51
C MET A 304 6.85 16.74 6.50
N ILE A 305 7.01 15.45 6.80
CA ILE A 305 6.43 14.37 5.99
C ILE A 305 4.91 14.57 5.92
N ALA A 306 4.23 14.69 7.06
CA ALA A 306 2.77 14.91 7.11
C ALA A 306 2.28 16.15 6.33
N SER A 307 3.15 17.15 6.12
CA SER A 307 2.86 18.34 5.32
C SER A 307 2.88 18.05 3.81
N ASP A 308 3.77 17.18 3.36
CA ASP A 308 3.82 16.73 1.97
C ASP A 308 2.56 15.91 1.64
N GLU A 309 2.23 14.94 2.49
CA GLU A 309 1.02 14.10 2.41
C GLU A 309 -0.25 14.95 2.27
N LYS A 310 -0.35 16.10 2.97
CA LYS A 310 -1.49 17.01 2.84
C LYS A 310 -1.59 17.68 1.47
N ARG A 311 -0.44 18.00 0.85
CA ARG A 311 -0.42 18.57 -0.50
C ARG A 311 -0.82 17.53 -1.51
N HIS A 312 -0.35 16.29 -1.35
CA HIS A 312 -0.72 15.17 -2.21
C HIS A 312 -2.20 14.80 -2.04
N GLU A 313 -2.71 14.73 -0.82
CA GLU A 313 -4.15 14.60 -0.52
C GLU A 313 -4.95 15.68 -1.25
N ALA A 314 -4.52 16.94 -1.15
CA ALA A 314 -5.21 18.05 -1.81
C ALA A 314 -5.24 17.88 -3.34
N ALA A 315 -4.15 17.43 -3.96
CA ALA A 315 -4.07 17.18 -5.38
C ALA A 315 -4.98 16.03 -5.83
N TYR A 316 -4.92 14.88 -5.15
CA TYR A 316 -5.74 13.71 -5.51
C TYR A 316 -7.23 13.95 -5.25
N THR A 317 -7.58 14.61 -4.15
CA THR A 317 -8.98 14.98 -3.89
C THR A 317 -9.52 15.96 -4.94
N LYS A 318 -8.67 16.85 -5.46
CA LYS A 318 -9.00 17.78 -6.55
C LYS A 318 -9.25 17.06 -7.88
N ILE A 319 -8.47 16.01 -8.19
CA ILE A 319 -8.73 15.15 -9.35
C ILE A 319 -10.11 14.51 -9.24
N MET A 320 -10.43 13.95 -8.07
CA MET A 320 -11.73 13.32 -7.83
C MET A 320 -12.89 14.31 -7.90
N GLU A 321 -12.73 15.54 -7.41
CA GLU A 321 -13.73 16.61 -7.63
C GLU A 321 -14.00 16.84 -9.12
N LYS A 322 -12.94 16.89 -9.93
CA LYS A 322 -13.11 17.12 -11.36
C LYS A 322 -13.78 15.93 -12.05
N LEU A 323 -13.50 14.70 -11.62
CA LEU A 323 -14.19 13.51 -12.11
C LEU A 323 -15.67 13.51 -11.71
N PHE A 324 -16.03 13.95 -10.50
CA PHE A 324 -17.44 14.14 -10.12
C PHE A 324 -18.16 15.22 -10.93
N GLU A 325 -17.45 16.23 -11.45
CA GLU A 325 -18.03 17.21 -12.38
C GLU A 325 -18.27 16.64 -13.78
N ILE A 326 -17.33 15.83 -14.30
CA ILE A 326 -17.35 15.33 -15.69
C ILE A 326 -18.19 14.06 -15.83
N ASP A 327 -18.01 13.10 -14.91
CA ASP A 327 -18.64 11.78 -14.93
C ASP A 327 -19.14 11.40 -13.52
N PRO A 328 -20.17 12.09 -13.00
CA PRO A 328 -20.67 11.85 -11.64
C PRO A 328 -21.14 10.41 -11.41
N ASP A 329 -21.76 9.78 -12.41
CA ASP A 329 -22.22 8.39 -12.34
C ASP A 329 -21.05 7.40 -12.25
N GLY A 330 -20.09 7.47 -13.17
CA GLY A 330 -18.93 6.58 -13.13
C GLY A 330 -18.10 6.75 -11.85
N THR A 331 -17.95 8.00 -11.41
CA THR A 331 -17.18 8.34 -10.21
C THR A 331 -17.82 7.83 -8.92
N VAL A 332 -19.15 7.97 -8.76
CA VAL A 332 -19.83 7.45 -7.56
C VAL A 332 -19.87 5.92 -7.53
N LEU A 333 -19.95 5.26 -8.69
CA LEU A 333 -19.86 3.80 -8.80
C LEU A 333 -18.48 3.30 -8.37
N ALA A 334 -17.41 3.96 -8.85
CA ALA A 334 -16.03 3.66 -8.45
C ALA A 334 -15.83 3.85 -6.94
N LEU A 335 -16.39 4.92 -6.36
CA LEU A 335 -16.33 5.17 -4.92
C LEU A 335 -17.03 4.06 -4.13
N ALA A 336 -18.25 3.70 -4.51
CA ALA A 336 -18.97 2.62 -3.86
C ALA A 336 -18.24 1.29 -4.00
N ASP A 337 -17.62 1.02 -5.14
CA ASP A 337 -16.82 -0.18 -5.37
C ASP A 337 -15.59 -0.25 -4.46
N MET A 338 -14.76 0.80 -4.41
CA MET A 338 -13.62 0.87 -3.49
C MET A 338 -14.06 0.69 -2.02
N MET A 339 -15.21 1.25 -1.65
CA MET A 339 -15.76 1.07 -0.29
C MET A 339 -16.28 -0.34 -0.02
N ARG A 340 -16.77 -1.08 -1.02
CA ARG A 340 -17.11 -2.51 -0.88
C ARG A 340 -15.85 -3.38 -0.78
N LYS A 341 -14.84 -3.06 -1.60
CA LYS A 341 -13.53 -3.72 -1.60
C LYS A 341 -12.73 -3.45 -0.33
N ARG A 342 -13.02 -2.31 0.31
CA ARG A 342 -12.30 -1.68 1.43
C ARG A 342 -10.94 -1.19 0.99
N ILE A 343 -10.50 -0.10 1.62
CA ILE A 343 -9.19 0.47 1.34
C ILE A 343 -8.14 -0.39 2.05
N THR A 344 -7.37 -1.12 1.24
CA THR A 344 -6.33 -2.04 1.70
C THR A 344 -5.05 -1.25 1.97
N MET A 345 -4.41 -1.46 3.12
CA MET A 345 -3.14 -0.78 3.42
C MET A 345 -2.01 -1.26 2.49
N PRO A 346 -1.12 -0.37 2.03
CA PRO A 346 -0.07 -0.72 1.07
C PRO A 346 0.85 -1.82 1.58
N ALA A 347 1.29 -1.74 2.84
CA ALA A 347 2.16 -2.73 3.46
C ALA A 347 1.44 -3.98 4.03
N HIS A 348 0.22 -4.30 3.58
CA HIS A 348 -0.54 -5.44 4.14
C HIS A 348 0.11 -6.82 3.93
N LEU A 349 1.06 -6.93 2.98
CA LEU A 349 1.87 -8.14 2.72
C LEU A 349 3.24 -8.11 3.42
N MET A 350 3.43 -7.20 4.38
CA MET A 350 4.66 -7.09 5.15
C MET A 350 5.01 -8.42 5.83
N TYR A 351 6.29 -8.79 5.78
CA TYR A 351 6.82 -10.04 6.32
C TYR A 351 8.31 -9.88 6.65
N ASP A 352 8.75 -10.28 7.85
CA ASP A 352 10.14 -10.12 8.32
C ASP A 352 11.01 -11.39 8.16
N GLY A 353 10.41 -12.48 7.68
CA GLY A 353 11.04 -13.79 7.60
C GLY A 353 10.75 -14.72 8.78
N CYS A 354 9.94 -14.29 9.76
CA CYS A 354 9.62 -15.05 10.97
C CYS A 354 8.14 -14.99 11.35
N ASP A 355 7.52 -13.81 11.29
CA ASP A 355 6.14 -13.59 11.71
C ASP A 355 5.20 -13.42 10.52
N ASP A 356 4.39 -14.46 10.28
CA ASP A 356 3.38 -14.49 9.21
C ASP A 356 2.24 -13.46 9.42
N ASN A 357 2.09 -12.90 10.64
CA ASN A 357 1.03 -11.96 10.99
C ASN A 357 1.56 -10.57 11.35
N ILE A 358 2.81 -10.25 10.96
CA ILE A 358 3.48 -9.02 11.38
C ILE A 358 2.69 -7.75 11.05
N PHE A 359 1.98 -7.70 9.91
CA PHE A 359 1.13 -6.57 9.58
C PHE A 359 -0.03 -6.39 10.59
N SER A 360 -0.66 -7.49 11.02
CA SER A 360 -1.72 -7.43 12.03
C SER A 360 -1.19 -7.02 13.39
N HIS A 361 -0.02 -7.52 13.78
CA HIS A 361 0.62 -7.15 15.04
C HIS A 361 1.05 -5.68 15.04
N TYR A 362 1.70 -5.21 13.96
CA TYR A 362 2.02 -3.80 13.75
C TYR A 362 0.77 -2.92 13.81
N SER A 363 -0.30 -3.31 13.13
CA SER A 363 -1.57 -2.56 13.12
C SER A 363 -2.19 -2.43 14.51
N ALA A 364 -2.07 -3.47 15.35
CA ALA A 364 -2.55 -3.43 16.73
C ALA A 364 -1.75 -2.41 17.57
N VAL A 365 -0.42 -2.41 17.47
CA VAL A 365 0.45 -1.42 18.15
C VAL A 365 0.08 0.01 17.71
N VAL A 366 -0.06 0.24 16.41
CA VAL A 366 -0.44 1.54 15.83
C VAL A 366 -1.82 2.00 16.31
N GLN A 367 -2.80 1.09 16.36
CA GLN A 367 -4.14 1.34 16.90
C GLN A 367 -4.08 1.72 18.38
N ARG A 368 -3.36 0.95 19.20
CA ARG A 368 -3.23 1.18 20.64
C ARG A 368 -2.54 2.50 20.97
N LEU A 369 -1.51 2.86 20.21
CA LEU A 369 -0.81 4.14 20.37
C LEU A 369 -1.63 5.34 19.89
N GLY A 370 -2.77 5.11 19.21
CA GLY A 370 -3.56 6.17 18.59
C GLY A 370 -2.83 6.83 17.42
N VAL A 371 -1.90 6.13 16.77
CA VAL A 371 -1.18 6.63 15.59
C VAL A 371 -2.10 6.60 14.38
N TYR A 372 -2.78 5.48 14.15
CA TYR A 372 -3.84 5.36 13.17
C TYR A 372 -4.83 4.28 13.60
N THR A 373 -6.10 4.64 13.68
CA THR A 373 -7.14 3.81 14.27
C THR A 373 -8.29 3.52 13.30
N ALA A 374 -9.12 2.53 13.65
CA ALA A 374 -10.39 2.31 12.97
C ALA A 374 -11.31 3.56 12.96
N LYS A 375 -11.17 4.44 13.96
CA LYS A 375 -11.88 5.71 14.02
C LYS A 375 -11.33 6.68 12.96
N ASP A 376 -10.01 6.76 12.82
CA ASP A 376 -9.38 7.59 11.78
C ASP A 376 -9.81 7.14 10.38
N TYR A 377 -9.89 5.83 10.13
CA TYR A 377 -10.44 5.30 8.87
C TYR A 377 -11.87 5.83 8.61
N ALA A 378 -12.74 5.82 9.63
CA ALA A 378 -14.10 6.33 9.52
C ALA A 378 -14.12 7.85 9.26
N ASP A 379 -13.24 8.60 9.92
CA ASP A 379 -13.09 10.04 9.79
C ASP A 379 -12.58 10.44 8.40
N VAL A 380 -11.64 9.68 7.82
CA VAL A 380 -11.17 9.83 6.43
C VAL A 380 -12.32 9.62 5.46
N LEU A 381 -13.08 8.52 5.62
CA LEU A 381 -14.24 8.25 4.76
C LEU A 381 -15.28 9.38 4.82
N GLU A 382 -15.65 9.80 6.03
CA GLU A 382 -16.61 10.88 6.21
C GLU A 382 -16.11 12.19 5.58
N PHE A 383 -14.82 12.50 5.78
CA PHE A 383 -14.21 13.67 5.16
C PHE A 383 -14.31 13.62 3.63
N LEU A 384 -13.92 12.53 2.99
CA LEU A 384 -13.95 12.43 1.52
C LEU A 384 -15.37 12.52 0.96
N VAL A 385 -16.33 11.85 1.60
CA VAL A 385 -17.76 11.92 1.23
C VAL A 385 -18.28 13.36 1.31
N ARG A 386 -17.89 14.11 2.34
CA ARG A 386 -18.24 15.53 2.47
C ARG A 386 -17.48 16.41 1.47
N ARG A 387 -16.18 16.18 1.29
CA ARG A 387 -15.29 16.96 0.41
C ARG A 387 -15.78 16.93 -1.03
N TRP A 388 -16.24 15.77 -1.49
CA TRP A 388 -16.81 15.55 -2.82
C TRP A 388 -18.31 15.80 -2.89
N LYS A 389 -18.94 16.20 -1.78
CA LYS A 389 -20.38 16.51 -1.70
C LYS A 389 -21.25 15.37 -2.26
N VAL A 390 -20.88 14.13 -1.99
CA VAL A 390 -21.50 12.93 -2.59
C VAL A 390 -23.02 12.91 -2.35
N GLU A 391 -23.48 13.35 -1.18
CA GLU A 391 -24.91 13.45 -0.83
C GLU A 391 -25.69 14.42 -1.74
N ASN A 392 -25.02 15.45 -2.27
CA ASN A 392 -25.65 16.50 -3.07
C ASN A 392 -25.60 16.21 -4.58
N LEU A 393 -25.05 15.07 -5.01
CA LEU A 393 -25.02 14.68 -6.41
C LEU A 393 -26.45 14.47 -6.92
N THR A 394 -26.76 15.09 -8.05
CA THR A 394 -28.06 14.96 -8.74
C THR A 394 -27.85 14.53 -10.18
N GLY A 395 -28.91 14.14 -10.88
CA GLY A 395 -28.82 13.68 -12.27
C GLY A 395 -28.24 12.27 -12.45
N LEU A 396 -27.99 11.53 -11.36
CA LEU A 396 -27.43 10.19 -11.39
C LEU A 396 -28.38 9.17 -12.04
N SER A 397 -27.82 8.10 -12.61
CA SER A 397 -28.59 6.91 -12.99
C SER A 397 -29.20 6.21 -11.78
N ALA A 398 -30.06 5.21 -12.01
CA ALA A 398 -30.62 4.41 -10.91
C ALA A 398 -29.53 3.62 -10.17
N GLU A 399 -28.47 3.21 -10.85
CA GLU A 399 -27.33 2.53 -10.23
C GLU A 399 -26.45 3.51 -9.46
N GLY A 400 -26.17 4.68 -10.04
CA GLY A 400 -25.46 5.78 -9.38
C GLY A 400 -26.14 6.22 -8.08
N ARG A 401 -27.48 6.35 -8.06
CA ARG A 401 -28.23 6.62 -6.82
C ARG A 401 -28.06 5.53 -5.76
N ARG A 402 -28.11 4.25 -6.14
CA ARG A 402 -27.86 3.15 -5.18
C ARG A 402 -26.43 3.18 -4.63
N ALA A 403 -25.46 3.55 -5.46
CA ALA A 403 -24.07 3.72 -5.04
C ALA A 403 -23.91 4.91 -4.07
N GLN A 404 -24.54 6.04 -4.37
CA GLN A 404 -24.63 7.22 -3.51
C GLN A 404 -25.23 6.85 -2.14
N ASP A 405 -26.41 6.23 -2.11
CA ASP A 405 -27.09 5.79 -0.88
C ASP A 405 -26.21 4.83 -0.05
N TYR A 406 -25.52 3.90 -0.73
CA TYR A 406 -24.60 2.98 -0.07
C TYR A 406 -23.45 3.72 0.62
N VAL A 407 -22.77 4.63 -0.09
CA VAL A 407 -21.62 5.37 0.43
C VAL A 407 -22.02 6.29 1.57
N CYS A 408 -23.08 7.10 1.41
CA CYS A 408 -23.59 7.99 2.45
C CYS A 408 -24.07 7.19 3.68
N GLY A 409 -24.70 6.03 3.46
CA GLY A 409 -25.11 5.13 4.54
C GLY A 409 -23.99 4.31 5.18
N LEU A 410 -22.78 4.30 4.61
CA LEU A 410 -21.66 3.52 5.13
C LEU A 410 -20.96 4.21 6.30
N VAL A 411 -20.78 5.54 6.23
CA VAL A 411 -20.14 6.35 7.29
C VAL A 411 -20.69 6.04 8.70
N PRO A 412 -22.01 6.18 8.96
CA PRO A 412 -22.56 5.89 10.29
C PRO A 412 -22.47 4.41 10.67
N LYS A 413 -22.43 3.49 9.70
CA LYS A 413 -22.26 2.05 9.97
C LYS A 413 -20.85 1.74 10.42
N VAL A 414 -19.83 2.31 9.78
CA VAL A 414 -18.42 2.11 10.15
C VAL A 414 -18.17 2.67 11.56
N ARG A 415 -18.68 3.87 11.87
CA ARG A 415 -18.58 4.46 13.22
C ARG A 415 -19.14 3.54 14.31
N ARG A 416 -20.37 3.03 14.14
CA ARG A 416 -20.98 2.11 15.12
C ARG A 416 -20.23 0.79 15.28
N LEU A 417 -19.54 0.34 14.23
CA LEU A 417 -18.74 -0.89 14.29
C LEU A 417 -17.44 -0.67 15.05
N GLU A 418 -16.82 0.50 14.89
CA GLU A 418 -15.64 0.91 15.66
C GLU A 418 -15.97 1.02 17.14
N GLU A 419 -17.00 1.78 17.52
CA GLU A 419 -17.41 1.97 18.92
C GLU A 419 -17.58 0.63 19.66
N ARG A 420 -18.32 -0.31 19.03
CA ARG A 420 -18.58 -1.65 19.59
C ARG A 420 -17.34 -2.52 19.73
N ALA A 421 -16.33 -2.28 18.92
CA ALA A 421 -15.12 -3.07 18.92
C ALA A 421 -14.12 -2.52 19.93
N SER A 422 -14.05 -1.19 20.08
CA SER A 422 -13.34 -0.52 21.17
C SER A 422 -13.87 -0.92 22.55
N GLU A 423 -15.19 -1.14 22.68
CA GLU A 423 -15.82 -1.68 23.91
C GLU A 423 -15.43 -3.13 24.24
N ARG A 424 -14.93 -3.90 23.26
CA ARG A 424 -14.60 -5.32 23.39
C ARG A 424 -13.10 -5.60 23.45
N ALA A 425 -12.28 -4.56 23.57
CA ALA A 425 -10.83 -4.70 23.64
C ALA A 425 -10.45 -5.61 24.83
N GLU A 426 -9.95 -6.81 24.52
CA GLU A 426 -9.42 -7.75 25.52
C GLU A 426 -8.05 -7.30 26.04
N GLU A 427 -7.53 -7.98 27.07
CA GLU A 427 -6.18 -7.76 27.57
C GLU A 427 -5.16 -7.90 26.45
N ALA A 428 -4.50 -6.79 26.14
CA ALA A 428 -3.54 -6.73 25.05
C ALA A 428 -2.30 -7.60 25.33
N LEU A 429 -2.10 -8.57 24.45
CA LEU A 429 -0.98 -9.51 24.47
C LEU A 429 0.34 -8.77 24.30
N THR A 430 1.39 -9.26 24.97
CA THR A 430 2.75 -8.80 24.75
C THR A 430 3.47 -9.82 23.86
N ILE A 431 4.07 -9.36 22.76
CA ILE A 431 4.80 -10.23 21.83
C ILE A 431 6.16 -9.64 21.47
N PRO A 432 7.15 -10.47 21.09
CA PRO A 432 8.44 -9.98 20.58
C PRO A 432 8.29 -9.43 19.16
N PHE A 433 8.99 -8.34 18.84
CA PHE A 433 9.10 -7.81 17.48
C PHE A 433 10.55 -7.81 17.00
N GLY A 434 10.81 -8.43 15.84
CA GLY A 434 12.16 -8.53 15.27
C GLY A 434 12.81 -7.17 15.00
N TRP A 435 12.03 -6.16 14.62
CA TRP A 435 12.53 -4.80 14.35
C TRP A 435 13.14 -4.10 15.57
N VAL A 436 12.74 -4.49 16.78
CA VAL A 436 13.30 -3.99 18.04
C VAL A 436 14.12 -5.09 18.73
N SER A 437 14.83 -5.90 17.94
CA SER A 437 15.72 -6.96 18.44
C SER A 437 15.01 -7.96 19.37
N ASP A 438 13.81 -8.39 18.98
CA ASP A 438 12.96 -9.35 19.71
C ASP A 438 12.52 -8.88 21.11
N ARG A 439 12.64 -7.57 21.40
CA ARG A 439 12.06 -6.96 22.59
C ARG A 439 10.53 -6.99 22.51
N GLN A 440 9.93 -7.03 23.70
CA GLN A 440 8.51 -7.28 23.92
C GLN A 440 7.72 -5.97 23.86
N VAL A 441 6.69 -5.91 23.02
CA VAL A 441 5.77 -4.77 22.91
C VAL A 441 4.33 -5.24 23.08
N LYS A 442 3.50 -4.33 23.57
CA LYS A 442 2.08 -4.61 23.80
C LYS A 442 1.29 -4.38 22.51
N LEU A 443 0.50 -5.37 22.08
CA LEU A 443 -0.40 -5.24 20.93
C LEU A 443 -1.55 -4.29 21.21
#